data_AF-A0A3D1IMC7-F1
#
_entry.id   AF-A0A3D1IMC7-F1
#
_cell.length_a   1.000
_cell.length_b   1.000
_cell.length_c   1.000
_cell.angle_alpha   90.00
_cell.angle_beta   90.00
_cell.angle_gamma   90.00
#
_symmetry.space_group_name_H-M   'P 1'
#
loop_
_entity.id
_entity.type
_entity.pdbx_description
1 polymer ?
#
loop_
_entity_poly.entity_id
_entity_poly.type
_entity_poly.pdbx_seq_one_letter_code
_entity_poly.pdbx_strand_id
1 'polypeptide(L)'
;MFRPNCVSRRDFLASTGAGLVAVNEAFLSGAGRQASIPLLKCTINGGLRRGTHPALPTTPAECATTARAVVEAGARAIHVHVRAADGAESIAPDDIARTLTAMRATAPGTPIGVSTHFRILGDVARRREVVAGWSELPDFASVNFNEDGAPDLARQLIDLGVGVEAG
;
A
#
# COMPACT_ATOMS: atom_id res chain seq x y z
N MET A 1 -15.98 -1.82 -23.94
CA MET A 1 -17.22 -1.79 -23.14
C MET A 1 -16.91 -1.00 -21.87
N PHE A 2 -17.46 0.21 -21.74
CA PHE A 2 -17.26 1.04 -20.54
C PHE A 2 -18.04 0.42 -19.39
N ARG A 3 -17.36 0.12 -18.27
CA ARG A 3 -18.02 -0.35 -17.05
C ARG A 3 -18.65 0.86 -16.35
N PRO A 4 -19.97 0.86 -16.08
CA PRO A 4 -20.70 2.07 -15.71
C PRO A 4 -20.33 2.72 -14.35
N ASN A 5 -19.38 2.17 -13.59
CA ASN A 5 -18.93 2.69 -12.29
C ASN A 5 -17.40 2.84 -12.14
N CYS A 6 -16.64 2.82 -13.24
CA CYS A 6 -15.19 3.06 -13.18
C CYS A 6 -14.90 4.57 -13.23
N VAL A 7 -14.40 5.12 -12.12
CA VAL A 7 -13.84 6.48 -12.07
C VAL A 7 -12.38 6.38 -12.54
N SER A 8 -11.85 7.30 -13.35
CA SER A 8 -10.42 7.23 -13.68
C SER A 8 -9.57 7.70 -12.50
N ARG A 9 -8.32 7.24 -12.41
CA ARG A 9 -7.36 7.75 -11.41
C ARG A 9 -7.23 9.28 -11.44
N ARG A 10 -7.26 9.86 -12.65
CA ARG A 10 -7.22 11.31 -12.86
C ARG A 10 -8.45 12.00 -12.25
N ASP A 11 -9.64 11.44 -12.47
CA ASP A 11 -10.89 12.02 -11.97
C ASP A 11 -10.96 11.94 -10.45
N PHE A 12 -10.52 10.82 -9.87
CA PHE A 12 -10.41 10.70 -8.41
C PHE A 12 -9.49 11.78 -7.83
N LEU A 13 -8.28 11.92 -8.37
CA LEU A 13 -7.29 12.90 -7.91
C LEU A 13 -7.79 14.36 -8.04
N ALA A 14 -8.59 14.65 -9.07
CA ALA A 14 -9.17 15.98 -9.27
C ALA A 14 -10.33 16.26 -8.29
N SER A 15 -11.10 15.24 -7.92
CA SER A 15 -12.32 15.37 -7.09
C SER A 15 -12.06 15.47 -5.59
N THR A 16 -10.96 14.91 -5.09
CA THR A 16 -10.69 14.79 -3.65
C THR A 16 -9.93 15.97 -3.04
N GLY A 17 -9.82 17.11 -3.77
CA GLY A 17 -9.29 18.40 -3.30
C GLY A 17 -8.55 18.35 -1.96
N ALA A 18 -7.24 18.09 -2.00
CA ALA A 18 -6.32 18.04 -0.84
C ALA A 18 -6.43 16.85 0.13
N GLY A 19 -6.56 15.61 -0.38
CA GLY A 19 -6.43 14.37 0.41
C GLY A 19 -5.33 13.41 -0.03
N LEU A 20 -4.32 13.87 -0.78
CA LEU A 20 -3.16 13.05 -1.14
C LEU A 20 -2.26 12.88 0.09
N VAL A 21 -1.98 11.64 0.51
CA VAL A 21 -0.83 11.39 1.38
C VAL A 21 0.43 11.70 0.58
N ALA A 22 0.86 12.95 0.62
CA ALA A 22 2.24 13.30 0.38
C ALA A 22 3.01 12.68 1.53
N VAL A 23 3.73 11.59 1.24
CA VAL A 23 4.61 10.97 2.22
C VAL A 23 5.75 11.98 2.49
N ASN A 24 5.62 12.71 3.59
CA ASN A 24 6.51 13.73 4.14
C ASN A 24 6.76 15.05 3.40
N GLU A 25 6.76 16.07 4.26
CA GLU A 25 7.12 17.47 4.08
C GLU A 25 8.50 17.66 3.42
N ALA A 26 8.57 18.62 2.50
CA ALA A 26 9.80 18.99 1.82
C ALA A 26 10.74 19.80 2.74
N PHE A 27 12.04 19.47 2.75
CA PHE A 27 13.08 20.30 3.36
C PHE A 27 13.58 21.39 2.38
N LEU A 28 13.84 22.59 2.91
CA LEU A 28 14.56 23.68 2.23
C LEU A 28 16.02 23.71 2.70
N SER A 29 16.99 23.75 1.77
CA SER A 29 18.34 24.22 2.05
C SER A 29 18.72 25.35 1.09
N GLY A 30 19.37 26.37 1.64
CA GLY A 30 19.60 27.66 0.99
C GLY A 30 20.59 27.57 -0.17
N ALA A 31 20.06 27.65 -1.40
CA ALA A 31 20.64 28.33 -2.56
C ALA A 31 19.67 28.27 -3.76
N GLY A 32 18.52 28.94 -3.67
CA GLY A 32 17.76 29.45 -4.83
C GLY A 32 17.26 28.48 -5.92
N ARG A 33 17.47 27.16 -5.83
CA ARG A 33 16.81 26.15 -6.66
C ARG A 33 16.27 25.05 -5.77
N GLN A 34 14.95 24.93 -5.71
CA GLN A 34 14.27 23.87 -4.99
C GLN A 34 14.37 22.57 -5.79
N ALA A 35 15.46 21.84 -5.61
CA ALA A 35 15.50 20.44 -5.96
C ALA A 35 14.90 19.68 -4.77
N SER A 36 13.57 19.48 -4.78
CA SER A 36 12.95 18.51 -3.89
C SER A 36 13.59 17.15 -4.20
N ILE A 37 14.31 16.55 -3.25
CA ILE A 37 14.72 15.16 -3.37
C ILE A 37 13.41 14.37 -3.55
N PRO A 38 13.20 13.70 -4.70
CA PRO A 38 11.95 12.99 -4.93
C PRO A 38 11.83 11.90 -3.87
N LEU A 39 10.63 11.73 -3.32
CA LEU A 39 10.36 10.60 -2.45
C LEU A 39 10.51 9.30 -3.24
N LEU A 40 11.37 8.42 -2.76
CA LEU A 40 11.46 7.05 -3.25
C LEU A 40 10.57 6.12 -2.42
N LYS A 41 9.54 5.57 -3.06
CA LYS A 41 8.73 4.47 -2.52
C LYS A 41 9.21 3.15 -3.12
N CYS A 42 9.50 2.15 -2.28
CA CYS A 42 9.95 0.84 -2.71
C CYS A 42 8.85 -0.21 -2.60
N THR A 43 8.54 -0.91 -3.69
CA THR A 43 7.70 -2.11 -3.65
C THR A 43 8.59 -3.34 -3.46
N ILE A 44 8.44 -4.07 -2.36
CA ILE A 44 9.42 -5.10 -1.96
C ILE A 44 9.19 -6.48 -2.56
N ASN A 45 7.98 -6.79 -3.03
CA ASN A 45 7.67 -8.11 -3.60
C ASN A 45 6.68 -8.09 -4.79
N GLY A 46 5.80 -7.10 -4.87
CA GLY A 46 4.81 -7.02 -5.95
C GLY A 46 3.87 -8.25 -5.99
N GLY A 47 3.18 -8.44 -7.12
CA GLY A 47 2.35 -9.63 -7.37
C GLY A 47 3.14 -10.92 -7.68
N LEU A 48 4.44 -10.97 -7.36
CA LEU A 48 5.30 -12.11 -7.69
C LEU A 48 5.14 -13.24 -6.67
N ARG A 49 5.32 -14.49 -7.11
CA ARG A 49 5.20 -15.67 -6.24
C ARG A 49 6.57 -16.10 -5.71
N ARG A 50 6.57 -16.79 -4.57
CA ARG A 50 7.78 -17.44 -4.04
C ARG A 50 8.40 -18.32 -5.14
N GLY A 51 9.72 -18.24 -5.29
CA GLY A 51 10.47 -18.94 -6.33
C GLY A 51 10.68 -18.15 -7.62
N THR A 52 9.98 -17.02 -7.84
CA THR A 52 10.29 -16.14 -8.99
C THR A 52 11.68 -15.51 -8.88
N HIS A 53 12.15 -15.23 -7.66
CA HIS A 53 13.51 -14.79 -7.38
C HIS A 53 13.93 -15.29 -5.98
N PRO A 54 15.17 -15.76 -5.76
CA PRO A 54 15.61 -16.29 -4.46
C PRO A 54 15.56 -15.27 -3.33
N ALA A 55 15.68 -13.97 -3.64
CA ALA A 55 15.61 -12.88 -2.66
C ALA A 55 14.21 -12.24 -2.52
N LEU A 56 13.15 -12.84 -3.09
CA LEU A 56 11.80 -12.27 -3.00
C LEU A 56 11.20 -12.48 -1.59
N PRO A 57 10.91 -11.43 -0.81
CA PRO A 57 10.32 -11.58 0.51
C PRO A 57 8.83 -11.94 0.41
N THR A 58 8.43 -13.02 1.08
CA THR A 58 7.05 -13.51 1.09
C THR A 58 6.57 -13.95 2.48
N THR A 59 7.42 -13.99 3.50
CA THR A 59 6.99 -14.10 4.91
C THR A 59 7.10 -12.76 5.65
N PRO A 60 6.40 -12.58 6.78
CA PRO A 60 6.55 -11.39 7.61
C PRO A 60 8.01 -11.10 8.03
N ALA A 61 8.79 -12.13 8.38
CA ALA A 61 10.18 -11.98 8.79
C ALA A 61 11.10 -11.58 7.62
N GLU A 62 10.87 -12.15 6.44
CA GLU A 62 11.57 -11.74 5.21
C GLU A 62 11.21 -10.29 4.85
N CYS A 63 9.92 -9.93 4.90
CA CYS A 63 9.44 -8.56 4.64
C CYS A 63 10.05 -7.55 5.61
N ALA A 64 10.16 -7.88 6.91
CA ALA A 64 10.81 -7.02 7.90
C ALA A 64 12.31 -6.82 7.60
N THR A 65 13.02 -7.90 7.27
CA THR A 65 14.43 -7.81 6.88
C THR A 65 14.63 -6.92 5.66
N THR A 66 13.77 -7.08 4.64
CA THR A 66 13.80 -6.24 3.44
C THR A 66 13.40 -4.79 3.73
N ALA A 67 12.41 -4.56 4.61
CA ALA A 67 11.96 -3.22 5.00
C ALA A 67 13.12 -2.38 5.55
N ARG A 68 13.90 -2.94 6.48
CA ARG A 68 15.12 -2.28 6.97
C ARG A 68 16.09 -1.97 5.83
N ALA A 69 16.41 -2.97 5.00
CA ALA A 69 17.40 -2.83 3.94
C ALA A 69 17.03 -1.74 2.91
N VAL A 70 15.75 -1.65 2.50
CA VAL A 70 15.31 -0.64 1.53
C VAL A 70 15.28 0.76 2.14
N VAL A 71 14.99 0.90 3.43
CA VAL A 71 15.04 2.19 4.14
C VAL A 71 16.48 2.68 4.29
N GLU A 72 17.41 1.79 4.68
CA GLU A 72 18.85 2.06 4.72
C GLU A 72 19.37 2.48 3.34
N ALA A 73 18.84 1.88 2.26
CA ALA A 73 19.16 2.23 0.88
C ALA A 73 18.51 3.53 0.37
N GLY A 74 17.67 4.19 1.19
CA GLY A 74 17.10 5.50 0.87
C GLY A 74 15.59 5.53 0.58
N ALA A 75 14.88 4.41 0.66
CA ALA A 75 13.42 4.43 0.58
C ALA A 75 12.81 5.25 1.74
N ARG A 76 11.71 5.94 1.46
CA ARG A 76 10.96 6.75 2.43
C ARG A 76 9.51 6.33 2.57
N ALA A 77 9.09 5.33 1.79
CA ALA A 77 7.83 4.62 1.92
C ALA A 77 7.99 3.21 1.35
N ILE A 78 7.23 2.25 1.88
CA ILE A 78 7.27 0.85 1.43
C ILE A 78 5.87 0.44 0.96
N HIS A 79 5.79 -0.24 -0.18
CA HIS A 79 4.59 -0.96 -0.59
C HIS A 79 4.86 -2.47 -0.52
N VAL A 80 3.94 -3.23 0.07
CA VAL A 80 4.04 -4.69 0.20
C VAL A 80 2.75 -5.35 -0.26
N HIS A 81 2.87 -6.43 -1.03
CA HIS A 81 1.77 -7.35 -1.22
C HIS A 81 1.85 -8.42 -0.13
N VAL A 82 0.92 -8.37 0.82
CA VAL A 82 0.88 -9.31 1.94
C VAL A 82 0.56 -10.72 1.44
N ARG A 83 1.10 -11.72 2.16
CA ARG A 83 1.00 -13.13 1.80
C ARG A 83 0.43 -13.94 2.97
N ALA A 84 -0.46 -14.85 2.66
CA ALA A 84 -0.91 -15.89 3.60
C ALA A 84 0.16 -16.98 3.76
N ALA A 85 -0.06 -17.91 4.71
CA ALA A 85 0.88 -19.00 5.00
C ALA A 85 1.13 -19.93 3.79
N ASP A 86 0.16 -20.06 2.88
CA ASP A 86 0.26 -20.83 1.64
C ASP A 86 1.01 -20.08 0.52
N GLY A 87 1.41 -18.82 0.76
CA GLY A 87 2.09 -17.96 -0.19
C GLY A 87 1.17 -17.28 -1.21
N ALA A 88 -0.15 -17.39 -1.06
CA ALA A 88 -1.11 -16.60 -1.83
C ALA A 88 -1.14 -15.15 -1.36
N GLU A 89 -1.58 -14.24 -2.25
CA GLU A 89 -1.91 -12.87 -1.85
C GLU A 89 -3.02 -12.84 -0.82
N SER A 90 -2.87 -12.01 0.20
CA SER A 90 -3.87 -11.90 1.26
C SER A 90 -4.06 -10.48 1.73
N ILE A 91 -5.30 -10.17 2.05
CA ILE A 91 -5.70 -8.99 2.82
C ILE A 91 -6.43 -9.39 4.10
N ALA A 92 -6.35 -10.65 4.53
CA ALA A 92 -6.99 -11.10 5.77
C ALA A 92 -6.43 -10.33 6.97
N PRO A 93 -7.26 -10.00 7.99
CA PRO A 93 -6.83 -9.16 9.11
C PRO A 93 -5.56 -9.66 9.80
N ASP A 94 -5.48 -10.96 10.07
CA ASP A 94 -4.32 -11.54 10.77
C ASP A 94 -3.03 -11.51 9.92
N ASP A 95 -3.15 -11.68 8.60
CA ASP A 95 -1.99 -11.64 7.71
C ASP A 95 -1.43 -10.21 7.61
N ILE A 96 -2.33 -9.23 7.51
CA ILE A 96 -2.01 -7.80 7.53
C ILE A 96 -1.35 -7.45 8.86
N ALA A 97 -1.97 -7.77 9.99
CA ALA A 97 -1.46 -7.46 11.32
C ALA A 97 -0.07 -8.04 11.57
N ARG A 98 0.15 -9.32 11.26
CA ARG A 98 1.47 -9.96 11.43
C ARG A 98 2.54 -9.31 10.55
N THR A 99 2.19 -8.94 9.32
CA THR A 99 3.15 -8.35 8.37
C THR A 99 3.51 -6.92 8.77
N LEU A 100 2.51 -6.09 9.07
CA LEU A 100 2.71 -4.71 9.50
C LEU A 100 3.52 -4.64 10.81
N THR A 101 3.16 -5.47 11.79
CA THR A 101 3.88 -5.54 13.08
C THR A 101 5.35 -5.88 12.88
N ALA A 102 5.65 -6.90 12.08
CA ALA A 102 7.03 -7.31 11.81
C ALA A 102 7.82 -6.20 11.09
N MET A 103 7.25 -5.57 10.06
CA MET A 103 7.93 -4.52 9.31
C MET A 103 8.17 -3.25 10.16
N ARG A 104 7.17 -2.82 10.93
CA ARG A 104 7.28 -1.64 11.82
C ARG A 104 8.36 -1.80 12.88
N ALA A 105 8.58 -3.02 13.38
CA ALA A 105 9.65 -3.31 14.33
C ALA A 105 11.05 -3.03 13.75
N THR A 106 11.22 -3.16 12.43
CA THR A 106 12.51 -3.01 11.75
C THR A 106 12.68 -1.71 10.97
N ALA A 107 11.57 -1.01 10.68
CA ALA A 107 11.53 0.25 9.95
C ALA A 107 10.60 1.26 10.65
N PRO A 108 10.85 1.61 11.92
CA PRO A 108 9.98 2.49 12.68
C PRO A 108 9.84 3.87 12.01
N GLY A 109 8.63 4.40 11.98
CA GLY A 109 8.33 5.71 11.38
C GLY A 109 8.37 5.75 9.84
N THR A 110 8.66 4.63 9.16
CA THR A 110 8.54 4.55 7.70
C THR A 110 7.11 4.17 7.32
N PRO A 111 6.41 4.96 6.48
CA PRO A 111 5.06 4.62 6.05
C PRO A 111 5.03 3.35 5.20
N ILE A 112 4.13 2.43 5.57
CA ILE A 112 3.94 1.13 4.92
C ILE A 112 2.54 1.08 4.33
N GLY A 113 2.48 0.78 3.03
CA GLY A 113 1.24 0.51 2.35
C GLY A 113 1.11 -0.90 1.82
N VAL A 114 -0.15 -1.32 1.67
CA VAL A 114 -0.50 -2.68 1.26
C VAL A 114 -1.33 -2.70 -0.03
N SER A 115 -1.27 -3.81 -0.75
CA SER A 115 -2.10 -4.04 -1.93
C SER A 115 -3.52 -4.47 -1.56
N THR A 116 -4.54 -3.92 -2.21
CA THR A 116 -5.94 -4.37 -2.06
C THR A 116 -6.63 -4.71 -3.39
N HIS A 117 -5.83 -5.03 -4.42
CA HIS A 117 -6.35 -5.22 -5.76
C HIS A 117 -7.43 -6.31 -5.82
N PHE A 118 -8.41 -6.11 -6.69
CA PHE A 118 -9.64 -6.90 -6.74
C PHE A 118 -9.39 -8.40 -6.88
N ARG A 119 -8.36 -8.78 -7.65
CA ARG A 119 -8.03 -10.20 -7.91
C ARG A 119 -7.59 -11.01 -6.69
N ILE A 120 -7.30 -10.39 -5.54
CA ILE A 120 -6.97 -11.14 -4.30
C ILE A 120 -8.18 -11.96 -3.85
N LEU A 121 -9.38 -11.38 -3.90
CA LEU A 121 -10.63 -12.02 -3.47
C LEU A 121 -11.64 -12.24 -4.60
N GLY A 122 -11.59 -11.42 -5.65
CA GLY A 122 -12.52 -11.47 -6.78
C GLY A 122 -13.95 -11.05 -6.44
N ASP A 123 -14.18 -10.46 -5.27
CA ASP A 123 -15.51 -10.11 -4.77
C ASP A 123 -15.49 -8.74 -4.07
N VAL A 124 -16.39 -7.84 -4.50
CA VAL A 124 -16.47 -6.46 -4.00
C VAL A 124 -16.92 -6.41 -2.54
N ALA A 125 -17.95 -7.15 -2.19
CA ALA A 125 -18.53 -7.14 -0.85
C ALA A 125 -17.56 -7.76 0.15
N ARG A 126 -16.98 -8.92 -0.20
CA ARG A 126 -15.99 -9.60 0.63
C ARG A 126 -14.73 -8.77 0.83
N ARG A 127 -14.28 -8.04 -0.20
CA ARG A 127 -13.15 -7.11 -0.08
C ARG A 127 -13.43 -6.02 0.96
N ARG A 128 -14.60 -5.40 0.92
CA ARG A 128 -14.96 -4.38 1.93
C ARG A 128 -15.13 -4.98 3.33
N GLU A 129 -15.75 -6.15 3.45
CA GLU A 129 -15.92 -6.86 4.72
C GLU A 129 -14.57 -7.18 5.37
N VAL A 130 -13.63 -7.71 4.60
CA VAL A 130 -12.30 -8.07 5.09
C VAL A 130 -11.50 -6.83 5.53
N VAL A 131 -11.56 -5.74 4.75
CA VAL A 131 -10.92 -4.46 5.11
C VAL A 131 -11.55 -3.86 6.38
N ALA A 132 -12.87 -3.98 6.56
CA ALA A 132 -13.54 -3.55 7.79
C ALA A 132 -13.09 -4.33 9.03
N GLY A 133 -12.61 -5.57 8.84
CA GLY A 133 -12.11 -6.43 9.92
C GLY A 133 -10.66 -6.19 10.32
N TRP A 134 -9.94 -5.25 9.68
CA TRP A 134 -8.55 -4.96 10.03
C TRP A 134 -8.44 -4.34 11.43
N SER A 135 -7.68 -5.00 12.30
CA SER A 135 -7.33 -4.49 13.64
C SER A 135 -6.06 -3.65 13.63
N GLU A 136 -5.12 -3.98 12.75
CA GLU A 136 -3.89 -3.23 12.49
C GLU A 136 -3.99 -2.57 11.12
N LEU A 137 -3.88 -1.24 11.09
CA LEU A 137 -4.07 -0.47 9.87
C LEU A 137 -2.71 -0.13 9.22
N PRO A 138 -2.58 -0.28 7.89
CA PRO A 138 -1.45 0.26 7.14
C PRO A 138 -1.55 1.79 7.07
N ASP A 139 -0.44 2.46 6.76
CA ASP A 139 -0.44 3.92 6.59
C ASP A 139 -1.18 4.33 5.31
N PHE A 140 -1.13 3.47 4.28
CA PHE A 140 -1.91 3.61 3.06
C PHE A 140 -2.24 2.26 2.42
N ALA A 141 -3.21 2.23 1.51
CA ALA A 141 -3.54 1.05 0.74
C ALA A 141 -3.80 1.42 -0.72
N SER A 142 -3.38 0.54 -1.65
CA SER A 142 -3.61 0.79 -3.06
C SER A 142 -5.06 0.54 -3.46
N VAL A 143 -5.64 1.43 -4.25
CA VAL A 143 -6.95 1.27 -4.87
C VAL A 143 -6.81 1.50 -6.36
N ASN A 144 -6.95 0.43 -7.16
CA ASN A 144 -6.93 0.53 -8.60
C ASN A 144 -8.32 0.99 -9.09
N PHE A 145 -8.40 2.21 -9.61
CA PHE A 145 -9.69 2.86 -9.89
C PHE A 145 -10.45 2.29 -11.10
N ASN A 146 -9.78 1.45 -11.88
CA ASN A 146 -10.40 0.66 -12.94
C ASN A 146 -11.07 -0.64 -12.45
N GLU A 147 -11.01 -0.95 -11.15
CA GLU A 147 -11.62 -2.15 -10.56
C GLU A 147 -13.02 -1.88 -9.98
N ASP A 148 -13.85 -2.94 -9.92
CA ASP A 148 -15.21 -2.84 -9.41
C ASP A 148 -15.21 -2.47 -7.91
N GLY A 149 -16.03 -1.48 -7.54
CA GLY A 149 -16.15 -1.02 -6.16
C GLY A 149 -14.99 -0.16 -5.64
N ALA A 150 -14.09 0.29 -6.51
CA ALA A 150 -12.94 1.13 -6.13
C ALA A 150 -13.32 2.43 -5.40
N PRO A 151 -14.31 3.24 -5.82
CA PRO A 151 -14.67 4.47 -5.12
C PRO A 151 -15.15 4.24 -3.68
N ASP A 152 -15.92 3.17 -3.46
CA ASP A 152 -16.41 2.85 -2.12
C ASP A 152 -15.32 2.29 -1.22
N LEU A 153 -14.40 1.48 -1.78
CA LEU A 153 -13.23 1.01 -1.04
C LEU A 153 -12.34 2.18 -0.63
N ALA A 154 -12.09 3.14 -1.53
CA ALA A 154 -11.31 4.33 -1.23
C ALA A 154 -11.94 5.15 -0.09
N ARG A 155 -13.26 5.35 -0.13
CA ARG A 155 -13.99 6.04 0.95
C ARG A 155 -13.87 5.30 2.29
N GLN A 156 -14.08 3.97 2.27
CA GLN A 156 -13.94 3.14 3.46
C GLN A 156 -12.54 3.23 4.08
N LEU A 157 -11.49 3.20 3.26
CA LEU A 157 -10.10 3.33 3.73
C LEU A 157 -9.88 4.70 4.40
N ILE A 158 -10.37 5.78 3.79
CA ILE A 158 -10.30 7.13 4.37
C ILE A 158 -11.06 7.21 5.70
N ASP A 159 -12.25 6.62 5.79
CA ASP A 159 -13.05 6.57 7.02
C ASP A 159 -12.34 5.80 8.15
N LEU A 160 -11.52 4.80 7.80
CA LEU A 160 -10.65 4.07 8.72
C LEU A 160 -9.35 4.83 9.07
N GLY A 161 -9.08 5.98 8.44
CA GLY A 161 -7.83 6.72 8.61
C GLY A 161 -6.65 6.17 7.81
N VAL A 162 -6.90 5.32 6.81
CA VAL A 162 -5.89 4.76 5.90
C VAL A 162 -5.79 5.60 4.65
N GLY A 163 -4.58 6.04 4.29
CA GLY A 163 -4.33 6.78 3.05
C GLY A 163 -4.67 5.97 1.79
N VAL A 164 -5.14 6.65 0.73
CA VAL A 164 -5.42 5.99 -0.55
C VAL A 164 -4.28 6.23 -1.52
N GLU A 165 -3.62 5.14 -1.92
CA GLU A 165 -2.71 5.12 -3.05
C GLU A 165 -3.51 4.79 -4.33
N ALA A 166 -3.84 5.82 -5.11
CA ALA A 166 -4.56 5.59 -6.36
C ALA A 166 -3.67 4.83 -7.35
N GLY A 167 -4.10 3.64 -7.78
CA GLY A 167 -3.50 2.79 -8.80
C GLY A 167 -4.00 3.13 -10.19
#